data_AF-A0A8E0S1J2-F1
#
_entry.id   AF-A0A8E0S1J2-F1
#
_cell.length_a   1.000
_cell.length_b   1.000
_cell.length_c   1.000
_cell.angle_alpha   90.00
_cell.angle_beta   90.00
_cell.angle_gamma   90.00
#
_symmetry.space_group_name_H-M   'P 1'
#
loop_
_entity.id
_entity.type
_entity.pdbx_description
1 polymer ?
#
loop_
_entity_poly.entity_id
_entity_poly.type
_entity_poly.pdbx_seq_one_letter_code
_entity_poly.pdbx_strand_id
1 'polypeptide(L)'
;MRQHSSVVRGQGGQGNYECSMQELQGLMQLRGLEAVEVISRKYGGVNGLCKRLRTSPTDGECVTNRELAQRRNAFGTNVIPPTPPKSFLQLMWEALQDVTLIVLMVAAGVSLLLALYSKCELFVFFFSFSWKIR
;
A
#
# COMPACT_ATOMS: atom_id res chain seq x y z
N MET A 1 7.17 -14.56 -1.00
CA MET A 1 6.33 -14.62 -2.22
C MET A 1 5.38 -13.43 -2.21
N ARG A 2 5.71 -12.32 -2.91
CA ARG A 2 4.77 -11.22 -3.19
C ARG A 2 4.47 -11.25 -4.68
N GLN A 3 3.19 -11.42 -4.98
CA GLN A 3 2.70 -11.71 -6.31
C GLN A 3 2.86 -10.50 -7.24
N HIS A 4 3.35 -10.83 -8.42
CA HIS A 4 3.26 -10.07 -9.65
C HIS A 4 1.77 -9.82 -9.97
N SER A 5 1.32 -8.57 -10.04
CA SER A 5 0.02 -8.25 -10.65
C SER A 5 -0.06 -6.81 -11.16
N SER A 6 -0.36 -6.75 -12.47
CA SER A 6 -0.87 -5.65 -13.28
C SER A 6 -0.06 -4.35 -13.33
N VAL A 7 1.06 -4.40 -14.06
CA VAL A 7 1.48 -3.26 -14.90
C VAL A 7 0.33 -3.00 -15.88
N VAL A 8 -0.52 -2.04 -15.56
CA VAL A 8 -1.49 -1.48 -16.50
C VAL A 8 -0.67 -0.93 -17.67
N ARG A 9 -0.65 -1.66 -18.79
CA ARG A 9 -0.18 -1.14 -20.08
C ARG A 9 -1.15 -0.04 -20.51
N GLY A 10 -0.94 1.17 -20.00
CA GLY A 10 -1.41 2.36 -20.68
C GLY A 10 -0.69 2.40 -22.02
N GLN A 11 -1.41 2.13 -23.11
CA GLN A 11 -0.92 2.38 -24.45
C GLN A 11 -0.66 3.89 -24.55
N GLY A 12 0.60 4.28 -24.39
CA GLY A 12 1.05 5.65 -24.58
C GLY A 12 0.93 5.99 -26.06
N GLY A 13 -0.10 6.76 -26.41
CA GLY A 13 -0.14 7.43 -27.70
C GLY A 13 1.11 8.30 -27.80
N GLN A 14 1.85 8.17 -28.92
CA GLN A 14 3.07 8.90 -29.21
C GLN A 14 2.81 10.42 -29.25
N GLY A 15 2.73 11.05 -28.07
CA GLY A 15 3.09 12.45 -27.93
C GLY A 15 4.59 12.52 -28.16
N ASN A 16 5.03 13.45 -29.02
CA ASN A 16 6.40 13.58 -29.50
C ASN A 16 7.39 14.06 -28.41
N TYR A 17 7.43 13.36 -27.26
CA TYR A 17 8.30 13.59 -26.12
C TYR A 17 9.50 12.65 -26.23
N GLU A 18 10.71 13.21 -26.13
CA GLU A 18 11.97 12.45 -26.18
C GLU A 18 12.30 11.74 -24.84
N CYS A 19 11.35 11.68 -23.91
CA CYS A 19 11.51 11.05 -22.59
C CYS A 19 10.29 10.20 -22.27
N SER A 20 10.53 8.95 -21.86
CA SER A 20 9.46 8.04 -21.45
C SER A 20 9.16 8.12 -19.94
N MET A 21 7.96 7.69 -19.56
CA MET A 21 7.56 7.56 -18.15
C MET A 21 8.49 6.63 -17.36
N GLN A 22 8.97 5.54 -17.97
CA GLN A 22 9.85 4.57 -17.32
C GLN A 22 11.22 5.17 -16.99
N GLU A 23 11.75 6.00 -17.87
CA GLU A 23 13.01 6.71 -17.64
C GLU A 23 12.87 7.71 -16.49
N LEU A 24 11.77 8.48 -16.45
CA LEU A 24 11.48 9.36 -15.32
C LEU A 24 11.34 8.60 -14.00
N GLN A 25 10.68 7.43 -14.01
CA GLN A 25 10.54 6.58 -12.83
C GLN A 25 11.89 6.02 -12.37
N GLY A 26 12.79 5.69 -13.31
CA GLY A 26 14.17 5.30 -13.02
C GLY A 26 14.96 6.44 -12.36
N LEU A 27 14.82 7.66 -12.86
CA LEU A 27 15.44 8.86 -12.25
C LEU A 27 14.95 9.09 -10.82
N MET A 28 13.66 8.87 -10.53
CA MET A 28 13.11 9.03 -9.17
C MET A 28 13.65 8.00 -8.16
N GLN A 29 14.17 6.86 -8.62
CA GLN A 29 14.78 5.84 -7.75
C GLN A 29 16.21 6.21 -7.36
N LEU A 30 16.91 6.96 -8.21
CA LEU A 30 18.25 7.47 -7.93
C LEU A 30 18.17 8.60 -6.89
N ARG A 31 19.15 8.67 -5.98
CA ARG A 31 19.20 9.71 -4.93
C ARG A 31 20.50 10.50 -4.96
N GLY A 32 20.39 11.79 -4.66
CA GLY A 32 21.55 12.67 -4.46
C GLY A 32 22.42 12.82 -5.70
N LEU A 33 23.73 12.63 -5.53
CA LEU A 33 24.74 12.91 -6.56
C LEU A 33 24.63 11.99 -7.78
N GLU A 34 24.23 10.73 -7.59
CA GLU A 34 24.06 9.77 -8.70
C GLU A 34 22.95 10.20 -9.66
N ALA A 35 21.85 10.75 -9.12
CA ALA A 35 20.76 11.26 -9.95
C ALA A 35 21.21 12.47 -10.79
N VAL A 36 21.98 13.38 -10.19
CA VAL A 36 22.50 14.58 -10.88
C VAL A 36 23.47 14.18 -11.99
N GLU A 37 24.35 13.21 -11.75
CA GLU A 37 25.27 12.71 -12.78
C GLU A 37 24.53 12.08 -13.95
N VAL A 38 23.51 11.24 -13.69
CA VAL A 38 22.70 10.63 -14.74
C VAL A 38 21.92 11.68 -15.52
N ILE A 39 21.36 12.69 -14.85
CA ILE A 39 20.67 13.82 -15.51
C ILE A 39 21.63 14.60 -16.41
N SER A 40 22.83 14.89 -15.91
CA SER A 40 23.86 15.61 -16.67
C SER A 40 24.33 14.82 -17.89
N ARG A 41 24.63 13.52 -17.73
CA ARG A 41 25.15 12.67 -18.82
C ARG A 41 24.10 12.31 -19.87
N LYS A 42 22.88 11.93 -19.48
CA LYS A 42 21.85 11.44 -20.42
C LYS A 42 20.97 12.55 -21.01
N TYR A 43 20.75 13.63 -20.27
CA TYR A 43 19.78 14.66 -20.63
C TYR A 43 20.42 16.03 -20.88
N GLY A 44 21.74 16.18 -20.67
CA GLY A 44 22.43 17.46 -20.79
C GLY A 44 22.09 18.42 -19.65
N GLY A 45 21.75 17.88 -18.48
CA GLY A 45 21.38 18.64 -17.29
C GLY A 45 19.88 18.94 -17.20
N VAL A 46 19.50 19.74 -16.20
CA VAL A 46 18.09 20.09 -15.92
C VAL A 46 17.42 20.82 -17.08
N ASN A 47 18.15 21.70 -17.77
CA ASN A 47 17.61 22.46 -18.91
C ASN A 47 17.28 21.57 -20.11
N GLY A 48 18.12 20.56 -20.38
CA GLY A 48 17.86 19.60 -21.45
C GLY A 48 16.69 18.68 -21.12
N LEU A 49 16.56 18.27 -19.85
CA LEU A 49 15.38 17.53 -19.39
C LEU A 49 14.09 18.36 -19.52
N CYS A 50 14.11 19.64 -19.12
CA CYS A 50 13.00 20.57 -19.29
C CYS A 50 12.59 20.74 -20.77
N LYS A 51 13.57 20.86 -21.68
CA LYS A 51 13.32 20.94 -23.13
C LYS A 51 12.64 19.69 -23.67
N ARG A 52 13.09 18.49 -23.25
CA ARG A 52 12.48 17.22 -23.67
C ARG A 52 11.08 17.01 -23.12
N LEU A 53 10.81 17.51 -21.92
CA LEU A 53 9.49 17.51 -21.29
C LEU A 53 8.57 18.64 -21.78
N ARG A 54 9.09 19.55 -22.62
CA ARG A 54 8.40 20.78 -23.06
C ARG A 54 7.81 21.53 -21.87
N THR A 55 8.65 21.78 -20.89
CA THR A 55 8.34 22.59 -19.72
C THR A 55 9.43 23.62 -19.55
N SER A 56 9.03 24.83 -19.19
CA SER A 56 9.96 25.86 -18.76
C SER A 56 10.36 25.66 -17.27
N PRO A 57 11.63 25.92 -16.89
CA PRO A 57 12.09 25.79 -15.50
C PRO A 57 11.77 27.00 -14.61
N THR A 58 11.55 28.17 -15.21
CA THR A 58 11.38 29.46 -14.51
C THR A 58 9.97 30.02 -14.58
N ASP A 59 9.24 29.71 -15.65
CA ASP A 59 7.89 30.21 -15.87
C ASP A 59 6.91 29.05 -16.04
N GLY A 60 5.78 29.10 -15.34
CA GLY A 60 4.76 28.08 -15.47
C GLY A 60 4.16 28.14 -16.87
N GLU A 61 4.24 27.05 -17.64
CA GLU A 61 3.68 27.05 -18.98
C GLU A 61 2.14 27.08 -18.90
N CYS A 62 1.51 28.05 -19.55
CA CYS A 62 0.06 28.13 -19.68
C CYS A 62 -0.42 27.04 -20.65
N VAL A 63 -0.53 25.82 -20.12
CA VAL A 63 -0.81 24.61 -20.89
C VAL A 63 -2.24 24.65 -21.42
N THR A 64 -2.40 24.59 -22.74
CA THR A 64 -3.73 24.51 -23.37
C THR A 64 -4.36 23.13 -23.10
N ASN A 65 -5.69 23.04 -23.06
CA ASN A 65 -6.40 21.75 -22.86
C ASN A 65 -5.94 20.64 -23.82
N ARG A 66 -5.54 20.99 -25.06
CA ARG A 66 -4.99 20.05 -26.05
C ARG A 66 -3.62 19.49 -25.64
N GLU A 67 -2.75 20.33 -25.08
CA GLU A 67 -1.43 19.94 -24.60
C GLU A 67 -1.53 19.11 -23.32
N LEU A 68 -2.48 19.45 -22.43
CA LEU A 68 -2.82 18.63 -21.26
C LEU A 68 -3.28 17.23 -21.67
N ALA A 69 -4.15 17.12 -22.69
CA ALA A 69 -4.58 15.82 -23.22
C ALA A 69 -3.41 15.01 -23.80
N GLN A 70 -2.48 15.66 -24.52
CA GLN A 70 -1.27 15.01 -25.03
C GLN A 70 -0.33 14.55 -23.91
N ARG A 71 -0.13 15.37 -22.86
CA ARG A 71 0.65 14.99 -21.67
C ARG A 71 0.01 13.81 -20.95
N ARG A 72 -1.32 13.80 -20.82
CA ARG A 72 -2.07 12.69 -20.19
C ARG A 72 -1.98 11.40 -20.98
N ASN A 73 -1.95 11.48 -22.31
CA ASN A 73 -1.74 10.32 -23.18
C ASN A 73 -0.31 9.77 -23.11
N ALA A 74 0.70 10.63 -22.95
CA ALA A 74 2.11 10.23 -22.92
C ALA A 74 2.58 9.75 -21.53
N PHE A 75 2.15 10.41 -20.45
CA PHE A 75 2.63 10.16 -19.07
C PHE A 75 1.57 9.50 -18.17
N GLY A 76 0.34 9.37 -18.65
CA GLY A 76 -0.78 8.87 -17.85
C GLY A 76 -1.42 9.95 -16.98
N THR A 77 -2.35 9.51 -16.13
CA THR A 77 -3.10 10.38 -15.23
C THR A 77 -2.45 10.40 -13.85
N ASN A 78 -2.18 11.59 -13.29
CA ASN A 78 -1.73 11.74 -11.90
C ASN A 78 -2.90 11.66 -10.90
N VAL A 79 -3.63 10.55 -10.92
CA VAL A 79 -4.72 10.27 -9.97
C VAL A 79 -4.37 8.97 -9.28
N ILE A 80 -4.12 9.05 -7.97
CA ILE A 80 -3.97 7.87 -7.13
C ILE A 80 -5.35 7.21 -7.08
N PRO A 81 -5.52 5.99 -7.63
CA PRO A 81 -6.81 5.33 -7.57
C PRO A 81 -7.20 5.16 -6.10
N PRO A 82 -8.41 5.58 -5.69
CA PRO A 82 -8.84 5.36 -4.33
C PRO A 82 -8.89 3.85 -4.08
N THR A 83 -8.25 3.41 -2.99
CA THR A 83 -8.33 2.00 -2.59
C THR A 83 -9.79 1.70 -2.23
N PRO A 84 -10.35 0.56 -2.69
CA PRO A 84 -11.71 0.21 -2.33
C PRO A 84 -11.80 0.09 -0.81
N PRO A 85 -12.87 0.63 -0.17
CA PRO A 85 -13.02 0.55 1.27
C PRO A 85 -13.14 -0.92 1.70
N LYS A 86 -12.47 -1.28 2.79
CA LYS A 86 -12.64 -2.60 3.42
C LYS A 86 -14.10 -2.74 3.87
N SER A 87 -14.69 -3.91 3.68
CA SER A 87 -16.06 -4.18 4.11
C SER A 87 -16.13 -4.26 5.65
N PHE A 88 -17.30 -3.91 6.22
CA PHE A 88 -17.53 -4.00 7.67
C PHE A 88 -17.25 -5.39 8.25
N LEU A 89 -17.59 -6.45 7.51
CA LEU A 89 -17.34 -7.82 7.92
C LEU A 89 -15.85 -8.17 7.96
N GLN A 90 -15.06 -7.62 7.03
CA GLN A 90 -13.61 -7.79 7.05
C GLN A 90 -12.97 -7.06 8.23
N LEU A 91 -13.45 -5.85 8.55
CA LEU A 91 -13.00 -5.11 9.73
C LEU A 91 -13.36 -5.82 11.03
N MET A 92 -14.56 -6.40 11.10
CA MET A 92 -15.01 -7.21 12.23
C MET A 92 -14.20 -8.49 12.38
N TRP A 93 -13.87 -9.18 11.28
CA TRP A 93 -13.00 -10.36 11.29
C TRP A 93 -11.57 -10.02 11.71
N GLU A 94 -11.02 -8.90 11.23
CA GLU A 94 -9.71 -8.39 11.63
C GLU A 94 -9.67 -8.06 13.14
N ALA A 95 -10.74 -7.46 13.68
CA ALA A 95 -10.84 -7.12 15.10
C ALA A 95 -11.07 -8.35 16.00
N LEU A 96 -11.73 -9.39 15.51
CA LEU A 96 -11.97 -10.64 16.24
C LEU A 96 -10.70 -11.49 16.41
N GLN A 97 -9.66 -11.28 15.60
CA GLN A 97 -8.39 -12.01 15.67
C GLN A 97 -7.38 -11.38 16.65
N ASP A 98 -7.86 -10.61 17.62
CA ASP A 98 -7.06 -10.11 18.74
C ASP A 98 -6.85 -11.23 19.78
N VAL A 99 -5.60 -11.42 20.21
CA VAL A 99 -5.23 -12.42 21.23
C VAL A 99 -6.03 -12.22 22.52
N THR A 100 -6.37 -10.97 22.86
CA THR A 100 -7.19 -10.65 24.04
C THR A 100 -8.61 -11.22 23.93
N LEU A 101 -9.26 -11.09 22.77
CA LEU A 101 -10.61 -11.59 22.52
C LEU A 101 -10.65 -13.12 22.45
N ILE A 102 -9.62 -13.73 21.89
CA ILE A 102 -9.45 -15.20 21.86
C ILE A 102 -9.35 -15.76 23.28
N VAL A 103 -8.51 -15.17 24.14
CA VAL A 103 -8.36 -15.62 25.54
C VAL A 103 -9.68 -15.49 26.31
N LEU A 104 -10.44 -14.42 26.08
CA LEU A 104 -11.77 -14.23 26.70
C LEU A 104 -12.80 -15.26 26.20
N MET A 105 -12.83 -15.59 24.90
CA MET A 105 -13.69 -16.64 24.37
C MET A 105 -13.37 -18.01 24.96
N VAL A 106 -12.08 -18.35 25.10
CA VAL A 106 -11.66 -19.60 25.73
C VAL A 106 -12.02 -19.63 27.21
N ALA A 107 -11.79 -18.55 27.96
CA ALA A 107 -12.16 -18.46 29.37
C ALA A 107 -13.68 -18.57 29.59
N ALA A 108 -14.48 -17.95 28.72
CA ALA A 108 -15.93 -18.08 28.72
C ALA A 108 -16.38 -19.50 28.35
N GLY A 109 -15.74 -20.12 27.36
CA GLY A 109 -15.99 -21.51 26.97
C GLY A 109 -15.69 -22.49 28.11
N VAL A 110 -14.56 -22.34 28.79
CA VAL A 110 -14.20 -23.13 29.99
C VAL A 110 -15.21 -22.88 31.11
N SER A 111 -15.63 -21.63 31.34
CA SER A 111 -16.64 -21.29 32.35
C SER A 111 -18.00 -21.94 32.06
N LEU A 112 -18.42 -21.96 30.79
CA LEU A 112 -19.66 -22.59 30.37
C LEU A 112 -19.57 -24.11 30.46
N LEU A 113 -18.45 -24.68 30.02
CA LEU A 113 -18.17 -26.12 30.10
C LEU A 113 -18.23 -26.56 31.57
N LEU A 114 -17.52 -25.87 32.47
CA LEU A 114 -17.57 -26.09 33.91
C LEU A 114 -18.97 -25.89 34.48
N ALA A 115 -19.75 -24.90 34.03
CA ALA A 115 -21.11 -24.69 34.51
C ALA A 115 -22.09 -25.80 34.09
N LEU A 116 -21.89 -26.40 32.93
CA LEU A 116 -22.67 -27.55 32.45
C LEU A 116 -22.20 -28.86 33.10
N TYR A 117 -20.89 -29.03 33.32
CA TYR A 117 -20.36 -30.13 34.14
C TYR A 117 -20.74 -30.00 35.61
N SER A 118 -20.83 -28.79 36.17
CA SER A 118 -21.29 -28.56 37.55
C SER A 118 -22.77 -28.91 37.76
N LYS A 119 -23.56 -29.03 36.69
CA LYS A 119 -24.90 -29.64 36.77
C LYS A 119 -24.85 -31.19 36.88
N CYS A 120 -23.74 -31.83 36.51
CA CYS A 120 -23.49 -33.27 36.58
C CYS A 120 -22.20 -33.54 37.37
N GLU A 121 -22.25 -33.29 38.68
CA GLU A 121 -21.24 -33.64 39.70
C GLU A 121 -19.84 -32.99 39.64
N LEU A 122 -19.29 -32.73 40.84
CA LEU A 122 -17.85 -32.75 41.14
C LEU A 122 -17.01 -31.46 41.00
N PHE A 123 -17.33 -30.45 41.82
CA PHE A 123 -16.36 -29.47 42.37
C PHE A 123 -15.21 -30.12 43.21
N VAL A 124 -15.19 -31.46 43.37
CA VAL A 124 -14.42 -32.13 44.44
C VAL A 124 -12.92 -32.31 44.16
N PHE A 125 -12.41 -32.27 42.91
CA PHE A 125 -10.98 -32.64 42.69
C PHE A 125 -10.02 -31.48 42.44
N PHE A 126 -10.42 -30.43 41.71
CA PHE A 126 -9.43 -29.44 41.23
C PHE A 126 -9.07 -28.37 42.27
N PHE A 127 -10.02 -27.94 43.10
CA PHE A 127 -9.73 -26.99 44.18
C PHE A 127 -8.97 -27.67 45.35
N SER A 128 -9.14 -28.98 45.52
CA SER A 128 -8.43 -29.77 46.53
C SER A 128 -6.94 -29.94 46.21
N PHE A 129 -6.58 -30.11 44.93
CA PHE A 129 -5.18 -30.31 44.55
C PHE A 129 -4.38 -29.00 44.51
N SER A 130 -5.02 -27.87 44.14
CA SER A 130 -4.31 -26.59 44.02
C SER A 130 -3.97 -25.90 45.35
N TRP A 131 -4.59 -26.27 46.48
CA TRP A 131 -4.18 -25.80 47.83
C TRP A 131 -3.21 -26.74 48.55
N LYS A 132 -2.84 -27.88 47.95
CA LYS A 132 -1.91 -28.86 48.54
C LYS A 132 -0.51 -28.87 47.90
N ILE A 133 -0.28 -28.08 46.86
CA ILE A 133 1.06 -27.80 46.32
C ILE A 133 1.31 -26.29 46.44
N ARG A 134 1.43 -25.85 47.70
CA ARG A 134 2.43 -24.87 48.11
C ARG A 134 3.60 -25.66 48.69
#